data_AF-A0A2D7GSE5-F1
#
_entry.id   AF-A0A2D7GSE5-F1
#
_cell.length_a   1.000
_cell.length_b   1.000
_cell.length_c   1.000
_cell.angle_alpha   90.00
_cell.angle_beta   90.00
_cell.angle_gamma   90.00
#
_symmetry.space_group_name_H-M   'P 1'
#
loop_
_entity.id
_entity.type
_entity.pdbx_description
1 polymer ?
#
loop_
_entity_poly.entity_id
_entity_poly.type
_entity_poly.pdbx_seq_one_letter_code
_entity_poly.pdbx_strand_id
1 'polypeptide(L)'
;MKLIKTTLLTAALTAGLSAGAAIAQETNTQASKAQGVQAQEQQGATKQVQISEKQVDQFVHAYLTVQLIGQKYQAEIQAAGDQAKAKDLQQEAREKMQTAISDNGIAMQKYREISIAANQNESLRGRISEKLTIELESRKQAQNVDS
;
A
#
# COMPACT_ATOMS: atom_id res chain seq x y z
N MET A 1 23.10 -2.86 32.72
CA MET A 1 23.94 -3.85 32.01
C MET A 1 23.74 -5.23 32.63
N LYS A 2 23.50 -6.27 31.82
CA LYS A 2 23.76 -7.68 32.16
C LYS A 2 23.73 -8.49 30.86
N LEU A 3 24.86 -9.11 30.51
CA LEU A 3 25.04 -9.86 29.26
C LEU A 3 24.73 -11.35 29.48
N ILE A 4 24.03 -12.00 28.55
CA ILE A 4 23.95 -13.48 28.54
C ILE A 4 24.11 -14.03 27.10
N LYS A 5 25.38 -14.26 26.75
CA LYS A 5 25.94 -15.43 26.06
C LYS A 5 25.37 -15.85 24.69
N THR A 6 26.15 -15.50 23.66
CA THR A 6 26.29 -16.19 22.38
C THR A 6 26.47 -17.71 22.55
N THR A 7 25.76 -18.50 21.74
CA THR A 7 26.10 -19.91 21.48
C THR A 7 26.30 -20.09 19.98
N LEU A 8 27.55 -20.30 19.57
CA LEU A 8 27.92 -20.87 18.27
C LEU A 8 27.73 -22.39 18.34
N LEU A 9 27.39 -23.03 17.20
CA LEU A 9 27.57 -24.45 16.78
C LEU A 9 26.49 -24.73 15.70
N THR A 10 26.71 -25.41 14.56
CA THR A 10 27.92 -26.02 13.97
C THR A 10 27.77 -25.98 12.45
N ALA A 11 28.85 -25.69 11.70
CA ALA A 11 28.85 -25.87 10.25
C ALA A 11 29.19 -27.33 9.89
N ALA A 12 28.31 -28.00 9.15
CA ALA A 12 28.59 -29.31 8.56
C ALA A 12 28.73 -29.17 7.03
N LEU A 13 29.97 -29.09 6.56
CA LEU A 13 30.31 -29.15 5.15
C LEU A 13 30.35 -30.61 4.70
N THR A 14 29.37 -31.06 3.93
CA THR A 14 29.39 -32.34 3.22
C THR A 14 29.39 -32.10 1.72
N ALA A 15 30.56 -32.30 1.09
CA ALA A 15 30.68 -32.36 -0.36
C ALA A 15 30.28 -33.77 -0.84
N GLY A 16 29.38 -33.84 -1.81
CA GLY A 16 28.98 -35.08 -2.46
C GLY A 16 28.62 -34.83 -3.92
N LEU A 17 29.49 -35.25 -4.85
CA LEU A 17 29.22 -35.28 -6.28
C LEU A 17 28.82 -36.70 -6.69
N SER A 18 27.58 -36.90 -7.14
CA SER A 18 27.13 -38.03 -7.95
C SER A 18 25.82 -37.65 -8.64
N ALA A 19 25.63 -38.05 -9.91
CA ALA A 19 24.57 -37.54 -10.76
C ALA A 19 23.32 -38.44 -10.80
N GLY A 20 22.14 -37.81 -10.90
CA GLY A 20 20.88 -38.46 -11.33
C GLY A 20 19.80 -38.57 -10.24
N ALA A 21 18.59 -38.09 -10.57
CA ALA A 21 17.34 -38.17 -9.77
C ALA A 21 17.37 -37.51 -8.37
N ALA A 22 17.01 -36.22 -8.31
CA ALA A 22 16.91 -35.46 -7.06
C ALA A 22 15.50 -35.53 -6.43
N ILE A 23 15.33 -36.26 -5.32
CA ILE A 23 14.17 -36.19 -4.41
C ILE A 23 14.60 -36.40 -2.94
N ALA A 24 14.11 -35.54 -2.03
CA ALA A 24 14.18 -35.63 -0.55
C ALA A 24 15.60 -35.71 0.09
N GLN A 25 15.91 -35.26 1.31
CA GLN A 25 15.24 -34.55 2.41
C GLN A 25 16.37 -33.98 3.34
N GLU A 26 16.28 -32.88 4.11
CA GLU A 26 15.18 -31.96 4.44
C GLU A 26 15.62 -30.47 4.44
N THR A 27 14.67 -29.56 4.68
CA THR A 27 14.90 -28.33 5.47
C THR A 27 13.61 -28.01 6.21
N ASN A 28 13.71 -27.86 7.53
CA ASN A 28 12.58 -27.55 8.41
C ASN A 28 12.11 -26.10 8.19
N THR A 29 11.28 -25.88 7.17
CA THR A 29 10.64 -24.60 6.91
C THR A 29 9.37 -24.49 7.75
N GLN A 30 9.52 -24.06 9.01
CA GLN A 30 8.40 -23.90 9.92
C GLN A 30 7.40 -22.88 9.36
N ALA A 31 6.13 -23.29 9.25
CA ALA A 31 5.11 -22.55 8.53
C ALA A 31 4.73 -21.22 9.22
N SER A 32 5.23 -20.10 8.68
CA SER A 32 4.51 -18.83 8.76
C SER A 32 3.44 -18.80 7.70
N LYS A 33 2.19 -18.95 8.15
CA LYS A 33 0.98 -19.06 7.35
C LYS A 33 0.73 -17.79 6.53
N ALA A 34 1.30 -17.73 5.32
CA ALA A 34 1.03 -16.67 4.35
C ALA A 34 -0.46 -16.71 3.97
N GLN A 35 -1.27 -15.90 4.65
CA GLN A 35 -2.68 -15.73 4.29
C GLN A 35 -2.77 -15.16 2.89
N GLY A 36 -3.55 -15.84 2.05
CA GLY A 36 -3.49 -15.68 0.62
C GLY A 36 -3.81 -14.25 0.16
N VAL A 37 -2.93 -13.72 -0.66
CA VAL A 37 -3.35 -12.94 -1.82
C VAL A 37 -3.11 -13.82 -3.03
N GLN A 38 -4.17 -14.38 -3.61
CA GLN A 38 -4.07 -14.91 -4.96
C GLN A 38 -3.72 -13.74 -5.88
N ALA A 39 -2.44 -13.60 -6.20
CA ALA A 39 -2.01 -12.81 -7.35
C ALA A 39 -2.51 -13.55 -8.60
N GLN A 40 -3.76 -13.26 -8.96
CA GLN A 40 -4.35 -13.79 -10.18
C GLN A 40 -3.64 -13.12 -11.35
N GLU A 41 -2.59 -13.77 -11.84
CA GLU A 41 -1.80 -13.39 -13.00
C GLU A 41 -2.69 -13.42 -14.24
N GLN A 42 -3.47 -12.35 -14.42
CA GLN A 42 -4.33 -12.19 -15.57
C GLN A 42 -3.46 -11.76 -16.75
N GLN A 43 -2.83 -12.77 -17.36
CA GLN A 43 -2.03 -12.70 -18.57
C GLN A 43 -2.93 -12.27 -19.74
N GLY A 44 -3.11 -10.95 -19.88
CA GLY A 44 -3.91 -10.32 -20.91
C GLY A 44 -3.20 -9.04 -21.34
N ALA A 45 -3.16 -8.82 -22.66
CA ALA A 45 -2.43 -7.76 -23.37
C ALA A 45 -2.19 -6.49 -22.55
N THR A 46 -0.95 -6.00 -22.57
CA THR A 46 -0.53 -4.70 -22.04
C THR A 46 -1.23 -3.56 -22.80
N LYS A 47 -2.52 -3.34 -22.49
CA LYS A 47 -3.18 -2.07 -22.74
C LYS A 47 -2.33 -1.01 -22.08
N GLN A 48 -1.69 -0.17 -22.90
CA GLN A 48 -1.14 1.09 -22.42
C GLN A 48 -2.28 1.79 -21.69
N VAL A 49 -2.15 1.94 -20.38
CA VAL A 49 -3.20 2.52 -19.55
C VAL A 49 -3.26 4.01 -19.88
N GLN A 50 -4.15 4.36 -20.80
CA GLN A 50 -4.44 5.75 -21.10
C GLN A 50 -5.15 6.35 -19.89
N ILE A 51 -4.40 7.16 -19.14
CA ILE A 51 -4.87 7.91 -17.97
C ILE A 51 -5.11 9.34 -18.43
N SER A 52 -6.38 9.69 -18.59
CA SER A 52 -6.81 11.04 -19.00
C SER A 52 -6.60 12.07 -17.90
N GLU A 53 -6.55 13.36 -18.25
CA GLU A 53 -6.46 14.46 -17.27
C GLU A 53 -7.53 14.34 -16.19
N LYS A 54 -8.80 14.16 -16.57
CA LYS A 54 -9.91 13.96 -15.63
C LYS A 54 -9.65 12.81 -14.64
N GLN A 55 -9.00 11.73 -15.06
CA GLN A 55 -8.65 10.62 -14.17
C GLN A 55 -7.50 10.96 -13.22
N VAL A 56 -6.56 11.83 -13.63
CA VAL A 56 -5.54 12.41 -12.73
C VAL A 56 -6.19 13.34 -11.71
N ASP A 57 -7.10 14.22 -12.12
CA ASP A 57 -7.83 15.14 -11.24
C ASP A 57 -8.60 14.36 -10.16
N GLN A 58 -9.42 13.38 -10.58
CA GLN A 58 -10.18 12.53 -9.67
C GLN A 58 -9.28 11.69 -8.75
N PHE A 59 -8.13 11.24 -9.24
CA PHE A 59 -7.14 10.54 -8.42
C PHE A 59 -6.52 11.44 -7.36
N VAL A 60 -6.14 12.67 -7.70
CA VAL A 60 -5.54 13.63 -6.77
C VAL A 60 -6.54 14.04 -5.68
N HIS A 61 -7.80 14.30 -6.04
CA HIS A 61 -8.84 14.61 -5.05
C HIS A 61 -9.07 13.42 -4.10
N ALA A 62 -9.24 12.21 -4.65
CA ALA A 62 -9.37 10.98 -3.86
C ALA A 62 -8.17 10.74 -2.94
N TYR A 63 -6.95 10.94 -3.45
CA TYR A 63 -5.70 10.77 -2.70
C TYR A 63 -5.64 11.72 -1.49
N LEU A 64 -5.96 12.99 -1.69
CA LEU A 64 -6.00 13.99 -0.60
C LEU A 64 -7.07 13.67 0.44
N THR A 65 -8.28 13.26 0.02
CA THR A 65 -9.33 12.85 0.96
C THR A 65 -8.92 11.60 1.76
N VAL A 66 -8.33 10.59 1.11
CA VAL A 66 -7.81 9.37 1.77
C VAL A 66 -6.69 9.70 2.75
N GLN A 67 -5.77 10.62 2.42
CA GLN A 67 -4.72 11.10 3.33
C GLN A 67 -5.30 11.83 4.56
N LEU A 68 -6.33 12.65 4.39
CA LEU A 68 -6.98 13.35 5.50
C LEU A 68 -7.70 12.35 6.43
N ILE A 69 -8.41 11.38 5.87
CA ILE A 69 -9.04 10.29 6.63
C ILE A 69 -7.97 9.49 7.38
N GLY A 70 -6.88 9.10 6.72
CA GLY A 70 -5.77 8.37 7.35
C GLY A 70 -5.19 9.10 8.56
N GLN A 71 -4.91 10.40 8.44
CA GLN A 71 -4.41 11.21 9.55
C GLN A 71 -5.43 11.32 10.70
N LYS A 72 -6.72 11.54 10.40
CA LYS A 72 -7.79 11.60 11.41
C LYS A 72 -7.87 10.29 12.20
N TYR A 73 -8.04 9.16 11.52
CA TYR A 73 -8.19 7.87 12.19
C TYR A 73 -6.89 7.42 12.87
N GLN A 74 -5.70 7.80 12.36
CA GLN A 74 -4.45 7.52 13.05
C GLN A 74 -4.38 8.20 14.43
N ALA A 75 -4.84 9.45 14.53
CA ALA A 75 -4.95 10.15 15.82
C ALA A 75 -6.02 9.52 16.72
N GLU A 76 -7.20 9.17 16.19
CA GLU A 76 -8.27 8.51 16.96
C GLU A 76 -7.86 7.12 17.47
N ILE A 77 -7.09 6.36 16.69
CA ILE A 77 -6.52 5.06 17.08
C ILE A 77 -5.44 5.23 18.16
N GLN A 78 -4.60 6.26 18.08
CA GLN A 78 -3.63 6.56 19.15
C GLN A 78 -4.30 7.03 20.44
N ALA A 79 -5.46 7.68 20.33
CA ALA A 79 -6.31 8.04 21.47
C ALA A 79 -7.24 6.89 21.94
N ALA A 80 -7.24 5.73 21.28
CA ALA A 80 -8.02 4.58 21.69
C ALA A 80 -7.34 3.89 22.88
N GLY A 81 -7.96 3.98 24.06
CA GLY A 81 -7.44 3.38 25.30
C GLY A 81 -7.45 1.85 25.35
N ASP A 82 -7.95 1.18 24.31
CA ASP A 82 -8.06 -0.28 24.25
C ASP A 82 -7.99 -0.82 22.80
N GLN A 83 -7.64 -2.10 22.68
CA GLN A 83 -7.43 -2.78 21.40
C GLN A 83 -8.73 -3.02 20.61
N ALA A 84 -9.89 -3.14 21.28
CA ALA A 84 -11.16 -3.38 20.60
C ALA A 84 -11.62 -2.10 19.87
N LYS A 85 -11.56 -0.95 20.55
CA LYS A 85 -11.82 0.36 19.96
C LYS A 85 -10.82 0.71 18.86
N ALA A 86 -9.54 0.41 19.04
CA ALA A 86 -8.53 0.58 17.99
C ALA A 86 -8.87 -0.24 16.72
N LYS A 87 -9.33 -1.49 16.89
CA LYS A 87 -9.73 -2.36 15.77
C LYS A 87 -11.00 -1.86 15.05
N ASP A 88 -11.96 -1.33 15.80
CA ASP A 88 -13.19 -0.74 15.26
C ASP A 88 -12.89 0.50 14.40
N LEU A 89 -12.09 1.43 14.95
CA LEU A 89 -11.59 2.60 14.20
C LEU A 89 -10.78 2.20 12.95
N GLN A 90 -10.01 1.12 12.99
CA GLN A 90 -9.33 0.57 11.81
C GLN A 90 -10.28 0.00 10.76
N GLN A 91 -11.46 -0.50 11.14
CA GLN A 91 -12.50 -0.92 10.19
C GLN A 91 -13.19 0.30 9.58
N GLU A 92 -13.65 1.23 10.40
CA GLU A 92 -14.31 2.46 9.93
C GLU A 92 -13.38 3.27 9.01
N ALA A 93 -12.10 3.43 9.36
CA ALA A 93 -11.11 4.09 8.50
C ALA A 93 -11.04 3.49 7.09
N ARG A 94 -11.01 2.15 6.98
CA ARG A 94 -10.94 1.44 5.69
C ARG A 94 -12.18 1.67 4.85
N GLU A 95 -13.36 1.64 5.47
CA GLU A 95 -14.64 1.91 4.81
C GLU A 95 -14.71 3.37 4.33
N LYS A 96 -14.37 4.33 5.19
CA LYS A 96 -14.33 5.76 4.82
C LYS A 96 -13.36 6.04 3.68
N MET A 97 -12.17 5.42 3.67
CA MET A 97 -11.22 5.54 2.57
C MET A 97 -11.77 4.95 1.26
N GLN A 98 -12.42 3.78 1.30
CA GLN A 98 -13.07 3.18 0.14
C GLN A 98 -14.20 4.05 -0.43
N THR A 99 -15.03 4.61 0.45
CA THR A 99 -16.10 5.55 0.09
C THR A 99 -15.50 6.81 -0.54
N ALA A 100 -14.49 7.43 0.08
CA ALA A 100 -13.83 8.63 -0.44
C ALA A 100 -13.23 8.46 -1.85
N ILE A 101 -12.67 7.29 -2.17
CA ILE A 101 -12.20 7.00 -3.53
C ILE A 101 -13.39 7.00 -4.51
N SER A 102 -14.50 6.37 -4.13
CA SER A 102 -15.69 6.21 -4.96
C SER A 102 -16.45 7.52 -5.17
N ASP A 103 -16.59 8.34 -4.12
CA ASP A 103 -17.30 9.63 -4.13
C ASP A 103 -16.62 10.67 -5.03
N ASN A 104 -15.30 10.58 -5.19
CA ASN A 104 -14.55 11.38 -6.18
C ASN A 104 -14.76 10.90 -7.64
N GLY A 105 -15.67 9.94 -7.85
CA GLY A 105 -16.07 9.44 -9.16
C GLY A 105 -15.02 8.58 -9.85
N ILE A 106 -14.06 8.02 -9.10
CA ILE A 106 -13.04 7.11 -9.60
C ILE A 106 -13.24 5.71 -9.00
N ALA A 107 -13.35 4.70 -9.87
CA ALA A 107 -13.47 3.31 -9.41
C ALA A 107 -12.19 2.87 -8.66
N MET A 108 -12.33 2.12 -7.56
CA MET A 108 -11.19 1.63 -6.77
C MET A 108 -10.10 0.94 -7.61
N GLN A 109 -10.51 0.13 -8.59
CA GLN A 109 -9.57 -0.53 -9.51
C GLN A 109 -8.76 0.48 -10.32
N LYS A 110 -9.39 1.59 -10.76
CA LYS A 110 -8.75 2.66 -11.52
C LYS A 110 -7.82 3.50 -10.65
N TYR A 111 -8.21 3.77 -9.40
CA TYR A 111 -7.34 4.40 -8.41
C TYR A 111 -6.06 3.57 -8.18
N ARG A 112 -6.19 2.25 -7.97
CA ARG A 112 -5.04 1.34 -7.82
C ARG A 112 -4.18 1.30 -9.09
N GLU A 113 -4.79 1.24 -10.26
CA GLU A 113 -4.11 1.22 -11.56
C GLU A 113 -3.27 2.49 -11.77
N ILE A 114 -3.81 3.68 -11.44
CA ILE A 114 -3.07 4.94 -11.50
C ILE A 114 -1.92 4.95 -10.49
N SER A 115 -2.12 4.47 -9.25
CA SER A 115 -1.04 4.34 -8.26
C SER A 115 0.12 3.46 -8.76
N ILE A 116 -0.20 2.31 -9.39
CA ILE A 116 0.81 1.40 -9.95
C ILE A 116 1.52 2.03 -11.15
N ALA A 117 0.77 2.72 -12.02
CA ALA A 117 1.33 3.41 -13.18
C ALA A 117 2.22 4.59 -12.80
N ALA A 118 1.88 5.37 -11.76
CA ALA A 118 2.65 6.53 -11.31
C ALA A 118 4.05 6.18 -10.80
N ASN A 119 4.23 4.97 -10.28
CA ASN A 119 5.55 4.45 -9.89
C ASN A 119 6.45 4.13 -11.10
N GLN A 120 5.86 3.80 -12.26
CA GLN A 120 6.56 3.34 -13.46
C GLN A 120 6.63 4.39 -14.58
N ASN A 121 5.77 5.41 -14.55
CA ASN A 121 5.67 6.44 -15.57
C ASN A 121 5.95 7.83 -14.97
N GLU A 122 7.11 8.38 -15.30
CA GLU A 122 7.56 9.69 -14.80
C GLU A 122 6.68 10.86 -15.26
N SER A 123 6.20 10.85 -16.51
CA SER A 123 5.30 11.89 -17.03
C SER A 123 3.98 11.91 -16.27
N LEU A 124 3.43 10.73 -15.95
CA LEU A 124 2.23 10.60 -15.11
C LEU A 124 2.51 11.07 -13.67
N ARG A 125 3.66 10.72 -13.09
CA ARG A 125 4.08 11.18 -11.76
C ARG A 125 4.20 12.71 -11.70
N GLY A 126 4.75 13.32 -12.74
CA GLY A 126 4.82 14.78 -12.92
C GLY A 126 3.42 15.42 -12.92
N ARG A 127 2.52 14.94 -13.79
CA ARG A 127 1.11 15.39 -13.87
C ARG A 127 0.40 15.28 -12.51
N ILE A 128 0.54 14.15 -11.80
CA ILE A 128 -0.03 13.96 -10.46
C ILE A 128 0.55 14.99 -9.47
N SER A 129 1.87 15.21 -9.46
CA SER A 129 2.53 16.13 -8.53
C SER A 129 2.19 17.60 -8.80
N GLU A 130 2.05 18.00 -10.05
CA GLU A 130 1.61 19.33 -10.46
C GLU A 130 0.18 19.60 -9.96
N LYS A 131 -0.76 18.71 -10.30
CA LYS A 131 -2.16 18.78 -9.88
C LYS A 131 -2.29 18.78 -8.34
N LEU A 132 -1.51 17.94 -7.65
CA LEU A 132 -1.46 17.90 -6.18
C LEU A 132 -1.01 19.25 -5.59
N THR A 133 -0.01 19.90 -6.21
CA THR A 133 0.49 21.20 -5.76
C THR A 133 -0.55 22.30 -5.94
N ILE A 134 -1.21 22.34 -7.10
CA ILE A 134 -2.29 23.30 -7.43
C ILE A 134 -3.47 23.14 -6.46
N GLU A 135 -3.92 21.90 -6.22
CA GLU A 135 -5.06 21.60 -5.35
C GLU A 135 -4.76 21.92 -3.87
N LEU A 136 -3.54 21.65 -3.39
CA LEU A 136 -3.11 22.04 -2.05
C LEU A 136 -3.06 23.56 -1.88
N GLU A 137 -2.63 24.29 -2.91
CA GLU A 137 -2.56 25.75 -2.87
C GLU A 137 -3.96 26.39 -2.91
N SER A 138 -4.85 25.88 -3.78
CA SER A 138 -6.27 26.23 -3.83
C SER A 138 -6.95 26.08 -2.46
N ARG A 139 -6.72 24.96 -1.77
CA ARG A 139 -7.28 24.69 -0.43
C ARG A 139 -6.76 25.66 0.65
N LYS A 140 -5.47 26.02 0.62
CA LYS A 140 -4.94 27.04 1.53
C LYS A 140 -5.58 28.40 1.26
N GLN A 141 -5.73 28.80 0.00
CA GLN A 141 -6.32 30.08 -0.35
C GLN A 141 -7.78 30.16 0.13
N ALA A 142 -8.57 29.10 -0.07
CA ALA A 142 -9.91 29.00 0.50
C ALA A 142 -9.91 29.16 2.04
N GLN A 143 -9.03 28.44 2.74
CA GLN A 143 -8.93 28.53 4.21
C GLN A 143 -8.55 29.93 4.73
N ASN A 144 -7.74 30.69 3.99
CA ASN A 144 -7.36 32.07 4.36
C ASN A 144 -8.46 33.10 4.08
N VAL A 145 -9.53 32.76 3.34
CA VAL A 145 -10.67 33.65 3.06
C VAL A 145 -11.80 33.48 4.09
N ASP A 146 -11.90 32.30 4.71
CA ASP A 146 -12.86 31.97 5.79
C ASP A 146 -12.32 32.24 7.22
N SER A 147 -11.17 32.92 7.36
CA SER A 147 -10.50 33.24 8.64
C SER A 147 -10.52 34.74 8.97
#